data_AF-A0AAU3FFB9-F1
#
_entry.id   AF-A0AAU3FFB9-F1
#
_cell.length_a   1.000
_cell.length_b   1.000
_cell.length_c   1.000
_cell.angle_alpha   90.00
_cell.angle_beta   90.00
_cell.angle_gamma   90.00
#
_symmetry.space_group_name_H-M   'P 1'
#
loop_
_entity.id
_entity.type
_entity.pdbx_description
1 polymer ?
#
loop_
_entity_poly.entity_id
_entity_poly.type
_entity_poly.pdbx_seq_one_letter_code
_entity_poly.pdbx_strand_id
1 'polypeptide(L)'
;MSSPVPGLPDQLFQHFGRAGLQRFSRADLVGAQMPGSARAFLESTGVPQSVAPYFQGRGLTESVALGVVAAQELQLRVPAEFERWLRIGCDGRAHLCVRPNGAVEAVLLVEGGEDMFVNSDVHAFAASLLALDRAQPLVAASSGLQEAARVFRDLNAELRGIDRQAFAERESWWPRVLDDVRHTLNFPFSAAFEYVDEMGSRQTVTESTGPGLRHPEEILWQRLSASGVQPRQVRRVYCELEPCLMPGHYCALWLQATFPHAEFTHSFDYGSTAESREAGLQELIRHAAEQARRQ
;
A
#
# COMPACT_ATOMS: atom_id res chain seq x y z
N MET A 1 22.23 -8.86 9.31
CA MET A 1 22.55 -7.57 8.66
C MET A 1 22.43 -7.80 7.17
N SER A 2 21.53 -7.10 6.50
CA SER A 2 21.41 -7.16 5.04
C SER A 2 22.70 -6.64 4.41
N SER A 3 23.08 -7.21 3.25
CA SER A 3 24.29 -6.73 2.56
C SER A 3 24.01 -5.34 2.00
N PRO A 4 24.88 -4.34 2.21
CA PRO A 4 24.67 -3.01 1.65
C PRO A 4 24.59 -3.09 0.13
N VAL A 5 23.51 -2.55 -0.46
CA VAL A 5 23.34 -2.48 -1.92
C VAL A 5 24.35 -1.47 -2.48
N PRO A 6 25.39 -1.91 -3.23
CA PRO A 6 26.43 -1.00 -3.69
C PRO A 6 25.86 0.08 -4.62
N GLY A 7 26.25 1.34 -4.40
CA GLY A 7 25.81 2.46 -5.24
C GLY A 7 24.35 2.86 -5.09
N LEU A 8 23.62 2.36 -4.07
CA LEU A 8 22.21 2.69 -3.86
C LEU A 8 21.91 4.20 -3.86
N PRO A 9 22.67 5.08 -3.19
CA PRO A 9 22.42 6.52 -3.26
C PRO A 9 22.41 7.07 -4.69
N ASP A 10 23.38 6.68 -5.52
CA ASP A 10 23.47 7.15 -6.90
C ASP A 10 22.30 6.63 -7.75
N GLN A 11 21.90 5.38 -7.54
CA GLN A 11 20.73 4.81 -8.22
C GLN A 11 19.42 5.53 -7.83
N LEU A 12 19.25 5.86 -6.54
CA LEU A 12 18.10 6.62 -6.05
C LEU A 12 18.09 8.05 -6.63
N PHE A 13 19.24 8.74 -6.66
CA PHE A 13 19.34 10.06 -7.26
C PHE A 13 19.09 10.04 -8.77
N GLN A 14 19.55 9.01 -9.46
CA GLN A 14 19.32 8.86 -10.90
C GLN A 14 17.84 8.60 -11.21
N HIS A 15 17.16 7.81 -10.39
CA HIS A 15 15.77 7.40 -10.63
C HIS A 15 14.74 8.44 -10.17
N PHE A 16 14.82 8.87 -8.91
CA PHE A 16 13.86 9.79 -8.31
C PHE A 16 14.27 11.27 -8.44
N GLY A 17 15.55 11.54 -8.74
CA GLY A 17 16.10 12.88 -8.61
C GLY A 17 16.24 13.31 -7.14
N ARG A 18 17.00 14.39 -6.90
CA ARG A 18 17.16 14.94 -5.54
C ARG A 18 15.86 15.49 -4.95
N ALA A 19 14.95 15.96 -5.81
CA ALA A 19 13.67 16.52 -5.40
C ALA A 19 12.61 15.45 -5.14
N GLY A 20 12.73 14.26 -5.73
CA GLY A 20 11.86 13.12 -5.44
C GLY A 20 12.29 12.30 -4.22
N LEU A 21 13.36 12.70 -3.54
CA LEU A 21 13.82 12.08 -2.29
C LEU A 21 13.54 12.99 -1.10
N GLN A 22 12.98 12.42 -0.05
CA GLN A 22 12.76 13.05 1.23
C GLN A 22 13.93 12.77 2.17
N ARG A 23 14.74 13.80 2.40
CA ARG A 23 15.80 13.80 3.40
C ARG A 23 15.29 14.27 4.76
N PHE A 24 16.01 13.89 5.81
CA PHE A 24 15.70 14.25 7.17
C PHE A 24 16.81 15.15 7.72
N SER A 25 16.43 16.32 8.21
CA SER A 25 17.38 17.24 8.81
C SER A 25 17.91 16.68 10.13
N ARG A 26 19.05 17.21 10.60
CA ARG A 26 19.55 16.87 11.94
C ARG A 26 18.50 17.14 13.02
N ALA A 27 17.71 18.21 12.87
CA ALA A 27 16.62 18.57 13.77
C ALA A 27 15.51 17.50 13.80
N ASP A 28 15.11 16.99 12.63
CA ASP A 28 14.14 15.89 12.53
C ASP A 28 14.64 14.65 13.29
N LEU A 29 15.93 14.34 13.17
CA LEU A 29 16.50 13.13 13.74
C LEU A 29 16.93 13.30 15.22
N VAL A 30 16.68 14.44 15.85
CA VAL A 30 16.98 14.63 17.28
C VAL A 30 16.11 13.70 18.12
N GLY A 31 16.72 12.96 19.05
CA GLY A 31 16.00 12.09 19.98
C GLY A 31 15.53 10.75 19.42
N ALA A 32 15.56 10.57 18.09
CA ALA A 32 15.32 9.28 17.46
C ALA A 32 16.50 8.33 17.71
N GLN A 33 16.20 7.17 18.28
CA GLN A 33 17.17 6.10 18.52
C GLN A 33 17.29 5.28 17.24
N MET A 34 18.46 5.23 16.62
CA MET A 34 18.72 4.40 15.44
C MET A 34 20.24 4.26 15.22
N PRO A 35 20.69 3.27 14.44
CA PRO A 35 22.09 3.13 14.04
C PRO A 35 22.61 4.37 13.27
N GLY A 36 23.89 4.68 13.45
CA GLY A 36 24.54 5.83 12.78
C GLY A 36 24.51 5.75 11.25
N SER A 37 24.55 4.54 10.68
CA SER A 37 24.42 4.32 9.23
C SER A 37 23.03 4.72 8.70
N ALA A 38 21.95 4.33 9.39
CA ALA A 38 20.60 4.72 9.02
C ALA A 38 20.41 6.23 9.11
N ARG A 39 20.92 6.86 10.17
CA ARG A 39 20.93 8.32 10.33
C ARG A 39 21.65 9.01 9.18
N ALA A 40 22.89 8.61 8.88
CA ALA A 40 23.68 9.20 7.80
C ALA A 40 23.01 9.04 6.43
N PHE A 41 22.37 7.90 6.17
CA PHE A 41 21.63 7.65 4.94
C PHE A 41 20.39 8.56 4.81
N LEU A 42 19.59 8.70 5.87
CA LEU A 42 18.41 9.57 5.87
C LEU A 42 18.77 11.07 5.75
N GLU A 43 19.90 11.50 6.31
CA GLU A 43 20.39 12.89 6.18
C GLU A 43 20.89 13.18 4.77
N SER A 44 21.70 12.29 4.19
CA SER A 44 22.38 12.53 2.91
C SER A 44 21.56 12.19 1.67
N THR A 45 20.81 11.08 1.73
CA THR A 45 20.09 10.48 0.60
C THR A 45 18.59 10.54 0.82
N GLY A 46 18.10 10.04 1.96
CA GLY A 46 16.68 9.98 2.27
C GLY A 46 15.97 8.76 1.67
N VAL A 47 14.64 8.79 1.71
CA VAL A 47 13.74 7.80 1.08
C VAL A 47 12.94 8.48 -0.04
N PRO A 48 12.35 7.74 -1.00
CA PRO A 48 11.45 8.34 -2.00
C PRO A 48 10.32 9.17 -1.36
N GLN A 49 9.86 10.22 -2.02
CA GLN A 49 8.68 10.98 -1.55
C GLN A 49 7.38 10.22 -1.82
N SER A 50 7.34 9.42 -2.87
CA SER A 50 6.17 8.63 -3.23
C SER A 50 6.60 7.43 -4.06
N VAL A 51 6.05 6.27 -3.73
CA VAL A 51 6.00 5.06 -4.57
C VAL A 51 4.56 4.55 -4.41
N ALA A 52 3.64 5.24 -5.07
CA ALA A 52 2.21 4.99 -4.93
C ALA A 52 1.83 3.61 -5.48
N PRO A 53 0.76 2.98 -4.94
CA PRO A 53 -0.01 3.43 -3.76
C PRO A 53 0.67 3.09 -2.42
N TYR A 54 1.71 2.26 -2.44
CA TYR A 54 2.22 1.58 -1.24
C TYR A 54 3.04 2.46 -0.29
N PHE A 55 3.67 3.53 -0.77
CA PHE A 55 4.45 4.40 0.11
C PHE A 55 4.28 5.87 -0.23
N GLN A 56 4.00 6.65 0.80
CA GLN A 56 3.97 8.10 0.77
C GLN A 56 4.87 8.64 1.88
N GLY A 57 5.81 9.51 1.52
CA GLY A 57 6.64 10.27 2.46
C GLY A 57 5.80 11.24 3.30
N ARG A 58 6.40 11.80 4.34
CA ARG A 58 5.75 12.74 5.25
C ARG A 58 5.51 14.10 4.59
N GLY A 59 4.48 14.80 5.04
CA GLY A 59 4.32 16.23 4.76
C GLY A 59 5.44 17.06 5.40
N LEU A 60 5.84 18.17 4.78
CA LEU A 60 6.93 19.03 5.28
C LEU A 60 6.69 19.59 6.70
N THR A 61 5.42 19.71 7.10
CA THR A 61 5.00 20.20 8.41
C THR A 61 4.64 19.08 9.39
N GLU A 62 4.66 17.82 8.94
CA GLU A 62 4.33 16.68 9.78
C GLU A 62 5.48 16.36 10.73
N SER A 63 5.11 16.04 11.97
CA SER A 63 6.06 15.55 12.95
C SER A 63 6.61 14.19 12.52
N VAL A 64 7.90 13.95 12.80
CA VAL A 64 8.56 12.67 12.55
C VAL A 64 8.48 11.71 13.73
N ALA A 65 8.10 12.18 14.92
CA ALA A 65 7.98 11.33 16.09
C ALA A 65 6.59 10.67 16.11
N LEU A 66 6.54 9.33 16.08
CA LEU A 66 5.27 8.59 16.01
C LEU A 66 4.32 8.95 17.16
N GLY A 67 4.81 9.14 18.39
CA GLY A 67 3.95 9.53 19.51
C GLY A 67 3.32 10.91 19.37
N VAL A 68 4.00 11.84 18.69
CA VAL A 68 3.45 13.17 18.40
C VAL A 68 2.38 13.08 17.32
N VAL A 69 2.65 12.32 16.26
CA VAL A 69 1.69 12.05 15.18
C VAL A 69 0.42 11.40 15.74
N ALA A 70 0.56 10.34 16.55
CA ALA A 70 -0.56 9.66 17.18
C ALA A 70 -1.39 10.60 18.07
N ALA A 71 -0.73 11.45 18.86
CA ALA A 71 -1.42 12.40 19.74
C ALA A 71 -2.12 13.54 18.97
N GLN A 72 -1.51 14.04 17.89
CA GLN A 72 -2.03 15.18 17.13
C GLN A 72 -3.11 14.77 16.13
N GLU A 73 -2.85 13.72 15.35
CA GLU A 73 -3.69 13.32 14.22
C GLU A 73 -4.78 12.34 14.63
N LEU A 74 -4.48 11.42 15.56
CA LEU A 74 -5.40 10.34 15.96
C LEU A 74 -5.98 10.53 17.36
N GLN A 75 -5.49 11.51 18.14
CA GLN A 75 -5.85 11.70 19.55
C GLN A 75 -5.59 10.46 20.41
N LEU A 76 -4.54 9.70 20.08
CA LEU A 76 -4.15 8.47 20.76
C LEU A 76 -2.84 8.65 21.55
N ARG A 77 -2.72 7.89 22.65
CA ARG A 77 -1.46 7.69 23.37
C ARG A 77 -0.88 6.35 22.95
N VAL A 78 0.34 6.37 22.42
CA VAL A 78 1.08 5.14 22.09
C VAL A 78 1.90 4.67 23.29
N PRO A 79 2.28 3.38 23.35
CA PRO A 79 3.26 2.88 24.30
C PRO A 79 4.56 3.71 24.27
N ALA A 80 5.23 3.84 25.42
CA ALA A 80 6.43 4.67 25.57
C ALA A 80 7.57 4.28 24.60
N GLU A 81 7.64 3.00 24.23
CA GLU A 81 8.59 2.49 23.25
C GLU A 81 8.41 3.09 21.85
N PHE A 82 7.18 3.39 21.44
CA PHE A 82 6.84 3.95 20.13
C PHE A 82 6.96 5.47 20.08
N GLU A 83 6.92 6.16 21.22
CA GLU A 83 6.89 7.63 21.28
C GLU A 83 8.00 8.29 20.46
N ARG A 84 9.19 7.67 20.44
CA ARG A 84 10.41 8.18 19.79
C ARG A 84 10.79 7.47 18.50
N TRP A 85 9.95 6.57 18.00
CA TRP A 85 10.18 5.95 16.70
C TRP A 85 10.08 7.01 15.61
N LEU A 86 11.03 6.97 14.67
CA LEU A 86 11.07 7.91 13.56
C LEU A 86 10.10 7.44 12.47
N ARG A 87 8.97 8.12 12.30
CA ARG A 87 8.09 7.95 11.16
C ARG A 87 8.73 8.54 9.90
N ILE A 88 8.92 7.71 8.89
CA ILE A 88 9.48 8.10 7.59
C ILE A 88 8.41 8.29 6.50
N GLY A 89 7.21 7.71 6.69
CA GLY A 89 6.08 7.86 5.78
C GLY A 89 4.85 7.07 6.26
N CYS A 90 3.92 6.79 5.34
CA CYS A 90 2.77 5.90 5.54
C CYS A 90 2.45 5.13 4.23
N ASP A 91 1.66 4.06 4.36
CA ASP A 91 1.07 3.32 3.24
C ASP A 91 -0.43 3.61 3.09
N GLY A 92 -0.88 4.77 3.59
CA GLY A 92 -2.28 5.17 3.63
C GLY A 92 -2.98 4.91 4.96
N ARG A 93 -2.55 3.92 5.76
CA ARG A 93 -3.05 3.72 7.14
C ARG A 93 -1.97 3.41 8.15
N ALA A 94 -1.04 2.50 7.84
CA ALA A 94 0.07 2.22 8.72
C ALA A 94 1.13 3.31 8.64
N HIS A 95 1.75 3.61 9.77
CA HIS A 95 2.87 4.54 9.84
C HIS A 95 4.17 3.76 9.67
N LEU A 96 4.92 4.04 8.59
CA LEU A 96 6.22 3.42 8.36
C LEU A 96 7.25 4.08 9.27
N CYS A 97 7.79 3.31 10.21
CA CYS A 97 8.65 3.79 11.28
C CYS A 97 9.99 3.06 11.31
N VAL A 98 11.06 3.78 11.68
CA VAL A 98 12.39 3.22 11.93
C VAL A 98 12.52 2.91 13.42
N ARG A 99 12.76 1.64 13.72
CA ARG A 99 12.98 1.11 15.07
C ARG A 99 14.36 1.49 15.61
N PRO A 100 14.59 1.37 16.94
CA PRO A 100 15.91 1.58 17.55
C PRO A 100 17.05 0.76 16.98
N ASN A 101 16.76 -0.45 16.49
CA ASN A 101 17.74 -1.32 15.84
C ASN A 101 17.97 -1.01 14.35
N GLY A 102 17.23 -0.04 13.78
CA GLY A 102 17.32 0.41 12.39
C GLY A 102 16.34 -0.25 11.43
N ALA A 103 15.63 -1.31 11.84
CA ALA A 103 14.62 -1.95 11.02
C ALA A 103 13.41 -1.05 10.77
N VAL A 104 12.71 -1.28 9.67
CA VAL A 104 11.50 -0.57 9.28
C VAL A 104 10.29 -1.42 9.62
N GLU A 105 9.31 -0.82 10.28
CA GLU A 105 8.07 -1.44 10.74
C GLU A 105 6.88 -0.57 10.35
N ALA A 106 5.82 -1.19 9.83
CA ALA A 106 4.57 -0.54 9.52
C ALA A 106 3.67 -0.65 10.74
N VAL A 107 3.52 0.44 11.48
CA VAL A 107 2.78 0.47 12.74
C VAL A 107 1.32 0.84 12.50
N LEU A 108 0.41 -0.05 12.88
CA LEU A 108 -1.04 0.16 12.75
C LEU A 108 -1.58 0.67 14.10
N LEU A 109 -1.89 1.97 14.15
CA LEU A 109 -2.44 2.62 15.34
C LEU A 109 -3.96 2.43 15.45
N VAL A 110 -4.42 1.18 15.40
CA VAL A 110 -5.83 0.80 15.55
C VAL A 110 -5.94 -0.37 16.54
N GLU A 111 -7.05 -0.45 17.25
CA GLU A 111 -7.29 -1.54 18.21
C GLU A 111 -7.31 -2.91 17.49
N GLY A 112 -6.53 -3.86 18.00
CA GLY A 112 -6.37 -5.18 17.38
C GLY A 112 -5.60 -5.19 16.06
N GLY A 113 -5.03 -4.06 15.64
CA GLY A 113 -4.13 -3.99 14.49
C GLY A 113 -2.79 -4.67 14.79
N GLU A 114 -2.30 -5.44 13.83
CA GLU A 114 -0.98 -6.08 13.92
C GLU A 114 0.03 -5.28 13.10
N ASP A 115 1.11 -4.84 13.76
CA ASP A 115 2.23 -4.21 13.09
C ASP A 115 2.89 -5.18 12.11
N MET A 116 3.36 -4.67 10.98
CA MET A 116 3.98 -5.49 9.95
C MET A 116 5.47 -5.18 9.85
N PHE A 117 6.31 -6.21 9.92
CA PHE A 117 7.72 -6.07 9.59
C PHE A 117 7.86 -5.71 8.10
N VAL A 118 8.70 -4.71 7.82
CA VAL A 118 8.91 -4.19 6.46
C VAL A 118 10.29 -4.57 5.97
N ASN A 119 11.34 -4.07 6.61
CA ASN A 119 12.72 -4.38 6.24
C ASN A 119 13.66 -4.37 7.45
N SER A 120 14.76 -5.09 7.32
CA SER A 120 15.84 -5.18 8.29
C SER A 120 16.56 -3.85 8.52
N ASP A 121 16.56 -2.96 7.52
CA ASP A 121 17.09 -1.61 7.64
C ASP A 121 16.53 -0.64 6.57
N VAL A 122 16.79 0.65 6.76
CA VAL A 122 16.34 1.75 5.88
C VAL A 122 16.93 1.66 4.46
N HIS A 123 18.14 1.11 4.28
CA HIS A 123 18.74 0.98 2.95
C HIS A 123 18.01 -0.11 2.16
N ALA A 124 17.74 -1.25 2.80
CA ALA A 124 16.94 -2.32 2.23
C ALA A 124 15.52 -1.83 1.87
N PHE A 125 14.90 -1.01 2.72
CA PHE A 125 13.61 -0.39 2.41
C PHE A 125 13.68 0.53 1.18
N ALA A 126 14.63 1.45 1.12
CA ALA A 126 14.77 2.36 -0.01
C ALA A 126 15.11 1.62 -1.33
N ALA A 127 15.94 0.57 -1.27
CA ALA A 127 16.23 -0.29 -2.42
C ALA A 127 14.97 -1.05 -2.88
N SER A 128 14.16 -1.55 -1.95
CA SER A 128 12.94 -2.28 -2.26
C SER A 128 11.88 -1.37 -2.90
N LEU A 129 11.74 -0.13 -2.40
CA LEU A 129 10.90 0.89 -3.01
C LEU A 129 11.35 1.26 -4.43
N LEU A 130 12.66 1.37 -4.65
CA LEU A 130 13.22 1.61 -5.99
C LEU A 130 12.91 0.46 -6.96
N ALA A 131 13.04 -0.80 -6.52
CA ALA A 131 12.70 -1.96 -7.32
C ALA A 131 11.21 -1.97 -7.70
N LEU A 132 10.34 -1.69 -6.72
CA LEU A 132 8.90 -1.59 -6.93
C LEU A 132 8.54 -0.47 -7.92
N ASP A 133 9.08 0.75 -7.72
CA ASP A 133 8.79 1.90 -8.58
C ASP A 133 9.23 1.68 -10.03
N ARG A 134 10.31 0.94 -10.26
CA ARG A 134 10.76 0.53 -11.61
C ARG A 134 9.84 -0.52 -12.24
N ALA A 135 9.33 -1.46 -11.45
CA ALA A 135 8.51 -2.57 -11.95
C ALA A 135 7.08 -2.16 -12.29
N GLN A 136 6.46 -1.27 -11.50
CA GLN A 136 5.04 -0.93 -11.66
C GLN A 136 4.67 -0.39 -13.06
N PRO A 137 5.41 0.58 -13.66
CA PRO A 137 5.11 1.06 -15.00
C PRO A 137 5.27 -0.01 -16.08
N LEU A 138 6.19 -0.96 -15.89
CA LEU A 138 6.40 -2.08 -16.83
C LEU A 138 5.23 -3.07 -16.77
N VAL A 139 4.69 -3.32 -15.58
CA VAL A 139 3.46 -4.11 -15.42
C VAL A 139 2.29 -3.43 -16.12
N ALA A 140 2.09 -2.13 -15.88
CA ALA A 140 0.98 -1.37 -16.48
C ALA A 140 1.10 -1.25 -18.02
N ALA A 141 2.32 -1.20 -18.55
CA ALA A 141 2.58 -1.12 -19.99
C ALA A 141 2.61 -2.49 -20.70
N SER A 142 2.50 -3.60 -19.95
CA SER A 142 2.62 -4.95 -20.51
C SER A 142 1.51 -5.24 -21.53
N SER A 143 1.89 -5.88 -22.63
CA SER A 143 0.97 -6.24 -23.73
C SER A 143 0.11 -7.48 -23.44
N GLY A 144 0.38 -8.19 -22.34
CA GLY A 144 -0.39 -9.33 -21.88
C GLY A 144 0.15 -9.97 -20.60
N LEU A 145 -0.59 -10.96 -20.08
CA LEU A 145 -0.33 -11.60 -18.79
C LEU A 145 1.08 -12.22 -18.68
N GLN A 146 1.61 -12.79 -19.76
CA GLN A 146 2.93 -13.44 -19.73
C GLN A 146 4.07 -12.45 -19.44
N GLU A 147 4.00 -11.26 -20.06
CA GLU A 147 4.97 -10.18 -19.88
C GLU A 147 4.85 -9.61 -18.47
N ALA A 148 3.63 -9.28 -18.04
CA ALA A 148 3.36 -8.77 -16.71
C ALA A 148 3.80 -9.75 -15.61
N ALA A 149 3.54 -11.05 -15.78
CA ALA A 149 3.99 -12.09 -14.86
C ALA A 149 5.51 -12.26 -14.82
N ARG A 150 6.23 -11.96 -15.91
CA ARG A 150 7.70 -11.95 -15.91
C ARG A 150 8.21 -10.79 -15.07
N VAL A 151 7.71 -9.58 -15.31
CA VAL A 151 8.09 -8.39 -14.51
C VAL A 151 7.82 -8.64 -13.02
N PHE A 152 6.65 -9.20 -12.68
CA PHE A 152 6.33 -9.57 -11.31
C PHE A 152 7.31 -10.58 -10.71
N ARG A 153 7.67 -11.64 -11.44
CA ARG A 153 8.65 -12.64 -10.95
C ARG A 153 10.02 -12.02 -10.71
N ASP A 154 10.46 -11.14 -11.60
CA ASP A 154 11.76 -10.46 -11.50
C ASP A 154 11.77 -9.52 -10.27
N LEU A 155 10.72 -8.71 -10.08
CA LEU A 155 10.52 -7.90 -8.86
C LEU A 155 10.54 -8.76 -7.59
N ASN A 156 9.76 -9.84 -7.58
CA ASN A 156 9.62 -10.74 -6.44
C ASN A 156 10.96 -11.40 -6.04
N ALA A 157 11.81 -11.70 -7.03
CA ALA A 157 13.15 -12.23 -6.82
C ALA A 157 14.12 -11.14 -6.32
N GLU A 158 14.07 -9.93 -6.88
CA GLU A 158 14.89 -8.80 -6.47
C GLU A 158 14.63 -8.42 -5.00
N LEU A 159 13.36 -8.27 -4.61
CA LEU A 159 12.99 -7.92 -3.22
C LEU A 159 13.49 -8.96 -2.20
N ARG A 160 13.40 -10.25 -2.51
CA ARG A 160 13.97 -11.33 -1.66
C ARG A 160 15.49 -11.31 -1.64
N GLY A 161 16.13 -10.87 -2.72
CA GLY A 161 17.57 -10.68 -2.80
C GLY A 161 18.04 -9.51 -1.92
N ILE A 162 17.26 -8.43 -1.89
CA ILE A 162 17.53 -7.24 -1.05
C ILE A 162 17.42 -7.59 0.44
N ASP A 163 16.34 -8.25 0.85
CA ASP A 163 16.10 -8.56 2.24
C ASP A 163 15.27 -9.83 2.43
N ARG A 164 15.91 -10.93 2.82
CA ARG A 164 15.21 -12.20 3.07
C ARG A 164 14.33 -12.14 4.32
N GLN A 165 14.69 -11.33 5.32
CA GLN A 165 13.93 -11.27 6.58
C GLN A 165 12.55 -10.64 6.36
N ALA A 166 12.44 -9.72 5.39
CA ALA A 166 11.17 -9.12 4.97
C ALA A 166 10.12 -10.14 4.46
N PHE A 167 10.57 -11.38 4.18
CA PHE A 167 9.76 -12.49 3.69
C PHE A 167 9.74 -13.67 4.66
N ALA A 168 10.27 -13.52 5.88
CA ALA A 168 10.30 -14.58 6.87
C ALA A 168 8.88 -14.97 7.32
N GLU A 169 7.98 -13.99 7.40
CA GLU A 169 6.58 -14.19 7.75
C GLU A 169 5.67 -13.84 6.58
N ARG A 170 4.57 -14.58 6.43
CA ARG A 170 3.68 -14.46 5.27
C ARG A 170 2.83 -13.18 5.28
N GLU A 171 2.60 -12.63 6.46
CA GLU A 171 1.84 -11.38 6.69
C GLU A 171 2.74 -10.16 6.90
N SER A 172 4.05 -10.30 6.69
CA SER A 172 4.94 -9.13 6.57
C SER A 172 4.52 -8.23 5.40
N TRP A 173 4.99 -6.99 5.44
CA TRP A 173 4.52 -5.92 4.56
C TRP A 173 4.76 -6.23 3.07
N TRP A 174 5.97 -6.65 2.68
CA TRP A 174 6.29 -6.96 1.28
C TRP A 174 5.54 -8.15 0.70
N PRO A 175 5.39 -9.29 1.41
CA PRO A 175 4.46 -10.35 0.99
C PRO A 175 3.05 -9.85 0.69
N ARG A 176 2.51 -8.93 1.52
CA ARG A 176 1.19 -8.34 1.29
C ARG A 176 1.17 -7.44 0.04
N VAL A 177 2.16 -6.56 -0.12
CA VAL A 177 2.29 -5.74 -1.35
C VAL A 177 2.36 -6.62 -2.60
N LEU A 178 3.12 -7.71 -2.56
CA LEU A 178 3.26 -8.61 -3.71
C LEU A 178 2.00 -9.46 -3.96
N ASP A 179 1.23 -9.81 -2.94
CA ASP A 179 -0.09 -10.41 -3.13
C ASP A 179 -1.01 -9.46 -3.89
N ASP A 180 -1.05 -8.21 -3.46
CA ASP A 180 -1.90 -7.19 -4.07
C ASP A 180 -1.56 -6.97 -5.55
N VAL A 181 -0.27 -6.78 -5.87
CA VAL A 181 0.21 -6.70 -7.25
C VAL A 181 -0.15 -7.98 -8.02
N ARG A 182 0.02 -9.17 -7.43
CA ARG A 182 -0.29 -10.44 -8.10
C ARG A 182 -1.79 -10.62 -8.36
N HIS A 183 -2.65 -10.23 -7.43
CA HIS A 183 -4.08 -10.44 -7.55
C HIS A 183 -4.67 -9.58 -8.67
N THR A 184 -4.27 -8.32 -8.77
CA THR A 184 -4.67 -7.42 -9.88
C THR A 184 -4.11 -7.89 -11.24
N LEU A 185 -2.96 -8.57 -11.25
CA LEU A 185 -2.40 -9.21 -12.45
C LEU A 185 -3.17 -10.46 -12.89
N ASN A 186 -3.54 -11.33 -11.95
CA ASN A 186 -3.96 -12.71 -12.24
C ASN A 186 -5.39 -12.81 -12.77
N PHE A 187 -6.33 -12.05 -12.20
CA PHE A 187 -7.73 -12.16 -12.55
C PHE A 187 -8.45 -10.80 -12.36
N PRO A 188 -9.20 -10.31 -13.36
CA PRO A 188 -9.97 -9.09 -13.20
C PRO A 188 -11.15 -9.35 -12.26
N PHE A 189 -11.25 -8.57 -11.20
CA PHE A 189 -12.43 -8.50 -10.34
C PHE A 189 -13.05 -7.11 -10.41
N SER A 190 -14.35 -7.02 -10.11
CA SER A 190 -15.13 -5.80 -10.31
C SER A 190 -15.79 -5.28 -9.04
N ALA A 191 -16.19 -4.02 -9.10
CA ALA A 191 -17.06 -3.37 -8.15
C ALA A 191 -18.16 -2.61 -8.88
N ALA A 192 -19.27 -2.33 -8.20
CA ALA A 192 -20.39 -1.55 -8.72
C ALA A 192 -20.90 -0.56 -7.66
N PHE A 193 -21.07 0.69 -8.06
CA PHE A 193 -21.60 1.75 -7.20
C PHE A 193 -22.99 2.14 -7.70
N GLU A 194 -23.97 2.11 -6.80
CA GLU A 194 -25.29 2.69 -7.03
C GLU A 194 -25.35 4.08 -6.39
N TYR A 195 -25.71 5.10 -7.17
CA TYR A 195 -25.88 6.46 -6.66
C TYR A 195 -27.13 7.14 -7.24
N VAL A 196 -27.54 8.23 -6.61
CA VAL A 196 -28.65 9.08 -7.09
C VAL A 196 -28.06 10.34 -7.71
N ASP A 197 -28.33 10.57 -8.99
CA ASP A 197 -27.86 11.76 -9.70
C ASP A 197 -28.61 13.05 -9.30
N GLU A 198 -28.24 14.18 -9.89
CA GLU A 198 -28.86 15.48 -9.61
C GLU A 198 -30.35 15.54 -10.00
N MET A 199 -30.78 14.69 -10.94
CA MET A 199 -32.17 14.59 -11.38
C MET A 199 -33.00 13.65 -10.50
N GLY A 200 -32.39 13.05 -9.47
CA GLY A 200 -33.05 12.10 -8.58
C GLY A 200 -33.16 10.68 -9.16
N SER A 201 -32.51 10.40 -10.29
CA SER A 201 -32.52 9.08 -10.92
C SER A 201 -31.43 8.19 -10.33
N ARG A 202 -31.74 6.89 -10.18
CA ARG A 202 -30.76 5.89 -9.73
C ARG A 202 -29.87 5.48 -10.90
N GLN A 203 -28.57 5.53 -10.69
CA GLN A 203 -27.55 5.11 -11.63
C GLN A 203 -26.73 3.99 -11.01
N THR A 204 -26.36 2.99 -11.82
CA THR A 204 -25.46 1.90 -11.42
C THR A 204 -24.27 1.91 -12.37
N VAL A 205 -23.07 1.92 -11.80
CA VAL A 205 -21.84 2.00 -12.56
C VAL A 205 -20.87 0.93 -12.07
N THR A 206 -20.33 0.15 -13.00
CA THR A 206 -19.41 -0.96 -12.72
C THR A 206 -18.03 -0.68 -13.34
N GLU A 207 -16.97 -1.15 -12.69
CA GLU A 207 -15.63 -1.30 -13.28
C GLU A 207 -14.94 -2.55 -12.79
N SER A 208 -13.95 -2.98 -13.57
CA SER A 208 -13.01 -4.04 -13.22
C SER A 208 -11.59 -3.52 -13.10
N THR A 209 -10.80 -4.15 -12.23
CA THR A 209 -9.35 -3.96 -12.22
C THR A 209 -8.67 -4.83 -13.28
N GLY A 210 -7.35 -4.66 -13.42
CA GLY A 210 -6.49 -5.41 -14.30
C GLY A 210 -5.01 -5.12 -14.05
N PRO A 211 -4.11 -5.69 -14.88
CA PRO A 211 -2.67 -5.54 -14.70
C PRO A 211 -2.21 -4.09 -14.58
N GLY A 212 -1.60 -3.74 -13.44
CA GLY A 212 -1.06 -2.41 -13.18
C GLY A 212 -2.12 -1.33 -12.95
N LEU A 213 -3.39 -1.70 -12.84
CA LEU A 213 -4.46 -0.81 -12.46
C LEU A 213 -4.69 -0.86 -10.94
N ARG A 214 -5.32 0.21 -10.45
CA ARG A 214 -5.81 0.31 -9.07
C ARG A 214 -6.99 -0.62 -8.81
N HIS A 215 -7.43 -0.70 -7.56
CA HIS A 215 -8.60 -1.49 -7.19
C HIS A 215 -9.86 -0.91 -7.85
N PRO A 216 -10.86 -1.74 -8.22
CA PRO A 216 -12.02 -1.27 -8.99
C PRO A 216 -12.82 -0.19 -8.25
N GLU A 217 -12.84 -0.22 -6.91
CA GLU A 217 -13.50 0.79 -6.08
C GLU A 217 -12.83 2.16 -6.21
N GLU A 218 -11.50 2.20 -6.24
CA GLU A 218 -10.72 3.43 -6.39
C GLU A 218 -10.90 4.03 -7.79
N ILE A 219 -10.91 3.17 -8.82
CA ILE A 219 -11.15 3.58 -10.21
C ILE A 219 -12.55 4.19 -10.34
N LEU A 220 -13.56 3.51 -9.80
CA LEU A 220 -14.94 3.98 -9.81
C LEU A 220 -15.09 5.32 -9.12
N TRP A 221 -14.58 5.43 -7.90
CA TRP A 221 -14.73 6.66 -7.13
C TRP A 221 -14.01 7.84 -7.79
N GLN A 222 -12.81 7.63 -8.33
CA GLN A 222 -12.13 8.69 -9.07
C GLN A 222 -12.99 9.18 -10.25
N ARG A 223 -13.61 8.28 -11.01
CA ARG A 223 -14.47 8.64 -12.14
C ARG A 223 -15.74 9.38 -11.69
N LEU A 224 -16.41 8.89 -10.64
CA LEU A 224 -17.64 9.49 -10.12
C LEU A 224 -17.40 10.87 -9.50
N SER A 225 -16.37 10.99 -8.67
CA SER A 225 -16.00 12.27 -8.05
C SER A 225 -15.59 13.32 -9.10
N ALA A 226 -14.84 12.93 -10.14
CA ALA A 226 -14.53 13.80 -11.27
C ALA A 226 -15.78 14.25 -12.06
N SER A 227 -16.86 13.47 -12.00
CA SER A 227 -18.16 13.78 -12.62
C SER A 227 -19.09 14.58 -11.68
N GLY A 228 -18.60 15.03 -10.52
CA GLY A 228 -19.35 15.83 -9.56
C GLY A 228 -20.22 15.05 -8.58
N VAL A 229 -20.18 13.71 -8.61
CA VAL A 229 -20.93 12.88 -7.66
C VAL A 229 -20.36 13.03 -6.26
N GLN A 230 -21.20 13.44 -5.31
CA GLN A 230 -20.83 13.61 -3.92
C GLN A 230 -20.95 12.27 -3.16
N PRO A 231 -20.14 12.02 -2.12
CA PRO A 231 -20.19 10.75 -1.40
C PRO A 231 -21.58 10.40 -0.84
N ARG A 232 -22.31 11.40 -0.35
CA ARG A 232 -23.69 11.25 0.16
C ARG A 232 -24.71 10.77 -0.88
N GLN A 233 -24.39 10.85 -2.17
CA GLN A 233 -25.26 10.39 -3.26
C GLN A 233 -25.14 8.89 -3.49
N VAL A 234 -24.03 8.28 -3.08
CA VAL A 234 -23.82 6.83 -3.16
C VAL A 234 -24.71 6.14 -2.12
N ARG A 235 -25.47 5.14 -2.58
CA ARG A 235 -26.44 4.39 -1.77
C ARG A 235 -26.02 2.95 -1.54
N ARG A 236 -25.35 2.33 -2.51
CA ARG A 236 -24.89 0.95 -2.40
C ARG A 236 -23.53 0.80 -3.06
N VAL A 237 -22.66 0.03 -2.43
CA VAL A 237 -21.37 -0.38 -2.96
C VAL A 237 -21.34 -1.90 -2.93
N TYR A 238 -21.21 -2.48 -4.10
CA TYR A 238 -21.02 -3.91 -4.30
C TYR A 238 -19.60 -4.16 -4.77
N CYS A 239 -18.93 -5.15 -4.20
CA CYS A 239 -17.64 -5.64 -4.68
C CYS A 239 -17.72 -7.14 -4.95
N GLU A 240 -17.18 -7.64 -6.05
CA GLU A 240 -17.13 -9.09 -6.27
C GLU A 240 -16.31 -9.77 -5.17
N LEU A 241 -15.14 -9.21 -4.88
CA LEU A 241 -14.28 -9.62 -3.79
C LEU A 241 -14.42 -8.64 -2.62
N GLU A 242 -14.43 -9.14 -1.39
CA GLU A 242 -14.49 -8.30 -0.18
C GLU A 242 -13.42 -7.19 -0.23
N PRO A 243 -13.78 -5.92 0.05
CA PRO A 243 -12.84 -4.80 0.03
C PRO A 243 -11.62 -5.05 0.91
N CYS A 244 -10.44 -4.77 0.37
CA CYS A 244 -9.20 -5.15 1.01
C CYS A 244 -8.82 -4.34 2.26
N LEU A 245 -7.92 -4.89 3.08
CA LEU A 245 -7.17 -4.20 4.14
C LEU A 245 -5.65 -4.22 3.87
N MET A 246 -5.28 -4.21 2.59
CA MET A 246 -3.89 -4.33 2.15
C MET A 246 -3.16 -2.98 2.19
N PRO A 247 -1.83 -2.98 2.43
CA PRO A 247 -1.00 -1.78 2.34
C PRO A 247 -1.25 -1.00 1.03
N GLY A 248 -1.30 0.33 1.12
CA GLY A 248 -1.53 1.23 -0.02
C GLY A 248 -3.00 1.51 -0.32
N HIS A 249 -3.91 0.58 0.00
CA HIS A 249 -5.30 0.64 -0.44
C HIS A 249 -6.29 0.80 0.71
N TYR A 250 -6.31 -0.16 1.64
CA TYR A 250 -7.26 -0.19 2.76
C TYR A 250 -8.71 0.09 2.34
N CYS A 251 -9.16 -0.50 1.23
CA CYS A 251 -10.45 -0.25 0.60
C CYS A 251 -11.61 -0.34 1.58
N ALA A 252 -11.66 -1.36 2.45
CA ALA A 252 -12.73 -1.50 3.43
C ALA A 252 -12.86 -0.26 4.34
N LEU A 253 -11.73 0.23 4.87
CA LEU A 253 -11.73 1.39 5.77
C LEU A 253 -12.00 2.70 5.03
N TRP A 254 -11.44 2.85 3.83
CA TRP A 254 -11.62 4.04 3.00
C TRP A 254 -13.08 4.17 2.53
N LEU A 255 -13.69 3.07 2.06
CA LEU A 255 -15.07 3.02 1.63
C LEU A 255 -16.03 3.38 2.76
N GLN A 256 -15.86 2.78 3.95
CA GLN A 256 -16.70 3.08 5.11
C GLN A 256 -16.59 4.55 5.54
N ALA A 257 -15.37 5.11 5.54
CA ALA A 257 -15.15 6.51 5.88
C ALA A 257 -15.77 7.47 4.86
N THR A 258 -15.71 7.11 3.57
CA THR A 258 -16.17 7.96 2.46
C THR A 258 -17.68 7.88 2.27
N PHE A 259 -18.27 6.69 2.38
CA PHE A 259 -19.70 6.44 2.15
C PHE A 259 -20.40 5.88 3.40
N PRO A 260 -20.46 6.64 4.51
CA PRO A 260 -20.97 6.13 5.79
C PRO A 260 -22.48 5.77 5.78
N HIS A 261 -23.19 6.10 4.71
CA HIS A 261 -24.62 5.84 4.54
C HIS A 261 -24.92 4.83 3.42
N ALA A 262 -23.89 4.27 2.79
CA ALA A 262 -24.07 3.27 1.75
C ALA A 262 -24.22 1.87 2.36
N GLU A 263 -25.02 1.02 1.71
CA GLU A 263 -25.05 -0.42 1.96
C GLU A 263 -23.82 -1.07 1.29
N PHE A 264 -23.06 -1.87 2.04
CA PHE A 264 -21.91 -2.60 1.51
C PHE A 264 -22.24 -4.08 1.39
N THR A 265 -21.93 -4.66 0.23
CA THR A 265 -22.14 -6.09 -0.05
C THR A 265 -20.99 -6.64 -0.88
N HIS A 266 -20.69 -7.92 -0.71
CA HIS A 266 -19.72 -8.62 -1.53
C HIS A 266 -20.13 -10.06 -1.82
N SER A 267 -19.51 -10.67 -2.84
CA SER A 267 -19.81 -12.06 -3.23
C SER A 267 -18.82 -13.08 -2.69
N PHE A 268 -17.53 -12.74 -2.61
CA PHE A 268 -16.48 -13.65 -2.15
C PHE A 268 -15.67 -12.99 -1.03
N ASP A 269 -15.45 -13.72 0.05
CA ASP A 269 -14.63 -13.24 1.17
C ASP A 269 -13.17 -13.13 0.73
N TYR A 270 -12.48 -12.08 1.18
CA TYR A 270 -11.03 -11.91 0.97
C TYR A 270 -10.29 -12.13 2.30
N GLY A 271 -10.90 -11.71 3.40
CA GLY A 271 -10.38 -11.93 4.74
C GLY A 271 -9.04 -11.25 5.03
N SER A 272 -8.44 -11.62 6.16
CA SER A 272 -7.28 -10.94 6.74
C SER A 272 -5.96 -11.71 6.64
N THR A 273 -5.97 -12.98 6.22
CA THR A 273 -4.75 -13.80 6.10
C THR A 273 -4.44 -14.15 4.64
N ALA A 274 -3.20 -14.49 4.33
CA ALA A 274 -2.80 -14.89 2.98
C ALA A 274 -3.61 -16.08 2.47
N GLU A 275 -3.90 -17.05 3.35
CA GLU A 275 -4.71 -18.22 3.01
C GLU A 275 -6.14 -17.82 2.67
N SER A 276 -6.77 -16.93 3.46
CA SER A 276 -8.14 -16.48 3.17
C SER A 276 -8.20 -15.69 1.86
N ARG A 277 -7.21 -14.82 1.61
CA ARG A 277 -7.15 -13.99 0.39
C ARG A 277 -7.03 -14.85 -0.85
N GLU A 278 -6.15 -15.86 -0.81
CA GLU A 278 -5.97 -16.79 -1.92
C GLU A 278 -7.21 -17.67 -2.12
N ALA A 279 -7.85 -18.14 -1.03
CA ALA A 279 -9.08 -18.93 -1.12
C ALA A 279 -10.22 -18.15 -1.78
N GLY A 280 -10.42 -16.88 -1.38
CA GLY A 280 -11.41 -15.98 -1.96
C GLY A 280 -11.21 -15.76 -3.46
N LEU A 281 -9.97 -15.48 -3.86
CA LEU A 281 -9.63 -15.29 -5.27
C LEU A 281 -9.86 -16.57 -6.09
N GLN A 282 -9.50 -17.74 -5.55
CA GLN A 282 -9.75 -19.03 -6.20
C GLN A 282 -11.24 -19.33 -6.36
N GLU A 283 -12.06 -18.96 -5.38
CA GLU A 283 -13.51 -19.11 -5.45
C GLU A 283 -14.11 -18.22 -6.52
N LEU A 284 -13.70 -16.94 -6.57
CA LEU A 284 -14.09 -16.01 -7.63
C LEU A 284 -13.74 -16.56 -9.03
N ILE A 285 -12.51 -17.03 -9.23
CA ILE A 285 -12.05 -17.60 -10.52
C ILE A 285 -12.91 -18.81 -10.90
N ARG A 286 -13.20 -19.69 -9.95
CA ARG A 286 -14.04 -20.87 -10.19
C ARG A 286 -15.45 -20.47 -10.59
N HIS A 287 -16.05 -19.52 -9.87
CA HIS A 287 -17.38 -19.02 -10.17
C HIS A 287 -17.43 -18.39 -11.57
N ALA A 288 -16.46 -17.56 -11.93
CA ALA A 288 -16.38 -16.95 -13.25
C ALA A 288 -16.26 -18.00 -14.38
N ALA A 289 -15.45 -19.04 -14.17
CA ALA A 289 -15.32 -20.14 -15.11
C ALA A 289 -16.63 -20.94 -15.28
N GLU A 290 -17.40 -21.12 -14.21
CA GLU A 290 -18.72 -21.75 -14.28
C GLU A 290 -19.76 -20.89 -15.02
N GLN A 291 -19.76 -19.58 -14.78
CA GLN A 291 -20.64 -18.65 -15.50
C GLN A 291 -20.34 -18.63 -16.99
N ALA A 292 -19.06 -18.62 -17.38
CA ALA A 292 -18.63 -18.66 -18.79
C ALA A 292 -19.02 -19.96 -19.51
N ARG A 293 -19.20 -21.08 -18.78
CA ARG A 293 -19.67 -22.36 -19.35
C ARG A 293 -21.20 -22.42 -19.53
N ARG A 294 -21.94 -21.55 -18.82
CA ARG A 294 -23.41 -21.50 -18.86
C ARG A 294 -23.92 -20.51 -19.92
N GLN A 295 -23.05 -19.66 -20.45
CA GLN A 295 -23.30 -18.73 -21.56
C GLN A 295 -22.93 -19.39 -22.90
#